data_AF-A0A9D9V1A5-F1
#
_entry.id   AF-A0A9D9V1A5-F1
#
_cell.length_a   1.000
_cell.length_b   1.000
_cell.length_c   1.000
_cell.angle_alpha   90.00
_cell.angle_beta   90.00
_cell.angle_gamma   90.00
#
_symmetry.space_group_name_H-M   'P 1'
#
loop_
_entity.id
_entity.type
_entity.pdbx_description
1 polymer ?
#
loop_
_entity_poly.entity_id
_entity_poly.type
_entity_poly.pdbx_seq_one_letter_code
_entity_poly.pdbx_strand_id
1 'polypeptide(L)'
;MMIRRCFFLVMMILFFCSAQGKDEKIKEEEKLPSQYFIHATTATYIFNNNSAQANPFVTVTQDNDNDQKNEQSQLALSTMKAVADLTAKVDALAANLQVVQPEVKEPQVPVENSLNSFLNWITDHQIVVAGGVVVTLYSSIFYEIYKVDQVLNDPLAWSNWHNNKKLEDFFTLPAAQLEADLLYAFQHRYIDVTNPMDFMYSLSQSALALDKEIELVHQQLARYQWIERSRCSRLFFVSADAIASLQEKQRKLAFLKHIFSSWCAHHKIEKNS
;
A
#
# COMPACT_ATOMS: atom_id res chain seq x y z
N MET A 1 -19.26 -34.64 12.38
CA MET A 1 -17.89 -34.28 11.91
C MET A 1 -17.88 -33.13 10.89
N MET A 2 -18.91 -32.98 10.05
CA MET A 2 -19.03 -31.90 9.05
C MET A 2 -19.10 -30.48 9.65
N ILE A 3 -19.84 -30.30 10.76
CA ILE A 3 -20.02 -28.99 11.43
C ILE A 3 -18.69 -28.37 11.89
N ARG A 4 -17.76 -29.18 12.42
CA ARG A 4 -16.43 -28.71 12.84
C ARG A 4 -15.58 -28.19 11.67
N ARG A 5 -15.76 -28.73 10.46
CA ARG A 5 -15.04 -28.26 9.26
C ARG A 5 -15.62 -26.97 8.72
N CYS A 6 -16.95 -26.80 8.74
CA CYS A 6 -17.59 -25.53 8.37
C CYS A 6 -17.23 -24.40 9.33
N PHE A 7 -17.18 -24.68 10.64
CA PHE A 7 -16.78 -23.69 11.65
C PHE A 7 -15.33 -23.22 11.47
N PHE A 8 -14.42 -24.14 11.11
CA PHE A 8 -13.03 -23.81 10.81
C PHE A 8 -12.91 -22.91 9.58
N LEU A 9 -13.73 -23.16 8.55
CA LEU A 9 -13.75 -22.37 7.32
C LEU A 9 -14.27 -20.94 7.59
N VAL A 10 -15.36 -20.80 8.34
CA VAL A 10 -15.92 -19.50 8.74
C VAL A 10 -14.96 -18.73 9.65
N MET A 11 -14.33 -19.39 10.63
CA MET A 11 -13.28 -18.76 11.44
C MET A 11 -12.08 -18.32 10.60
N MET A 12 -11.64 -19.12 9.62
CA MET A 12 -10.57 -18.70 8.70
C MET A 12 -10.95 -17.46 7.91
N ILE A 13 -12.19 -17.37 7.42
CA ILE A 13 -12.68 -16.22 6.65
C ILE A 13 -12.74 -14.97 7.53
N LEU A 14 -13.29 -15.08 8.74
CA LEU A 14 -13.34 -13.97 9.69
C LEU A 14 -11.94 -13.51 10.12
N PHE A 15 -11.00 -14.45 10.27
CA PHE A 15 -9.61 -14.12 10.57
C PHE A 15 -8.90 -13.46 9.37
N PHE A 16 -9.22 -13.87 8.15
CA PHE A 16 -8.70 -13.25 6.92
C PHE A 16 -9.17 -11.81 6.78
N CYS A 17 -10.45 -11.54 7.04
CA CYS A 17 -10.99 -10.18 7.11
C CYS A 17 -10.39 -9.36 8.26
N SER A 18 -10.09 -9.99 9.41
CA SER A 18 -9.49 -9.30 10.55
C SER A 18 -7.99 -9.03 10.38
N ALA A 19 -7.27 -9.85 9.64
CA ALA A 19 -5.83 -9.69 9.42
C ALA A 19 -5.54 -8.49 8.51
N GLN A 20 -6.33 -8.31 7.43
CA GLN A 20 -6.17 -7.16 6.54
C GLN A 20 -6.41 -5.80 7.20
N GLY A 21 -7.10 -5.76 8.35
CA GLY A 21 -7.34 -4.53 9.10
C GLY A 21 -6.30 -4.21 10.20
N LYS A 22 -5.35 -5.10 10.49
CA LYS A 22 -4.41 -4.94 11.60
C LYS A 22 -2.97 -4.58 11.21
N ASP A 23 -2.62 -4.71 9.93
CA ASP A 23 -1.25 -4.43 9.46
C ASP A 23 -0.88 -2.94 9.49
N GLU A 24 -1.82 -2.05 9.80
CA GLU A 24 -1.53 -0.63 10.05
C GLU A 24 -0.94 -0.36 11.45
N LYS A 25 -0.98 -1.32 12.40
CA LYS A 25 -0.47 -1.14 13.77
C LYS A 25 0.73 -2.01 14.16
N ILE A 26 1.19 -2.89 13.28
CA ILE A 26 2.37 -3.75 13.54
C ILE A 26 3.49 -3.33 12.59
N LYS A 27 4.07 -2.15 12.83
CA LYS A 27 5.33 -1.71 12.20
C LYS A 27 6.48 -1.56 13.21
N GLU A 28 6.29 -1.96 14.45
CA GLU A 28 7.36 -2.10 15.44
C GLU A 28 7.31 -3.53 16.00
N GLU A 29 8.45 -4.21 16.02
CA GLU A 29 8.67 -5.59 16.51
C GLU A 29 8.19 -6.76 15.65
N GLU A 30 8.89 -7.04 14.54
CA GLU A 30 9.10 -8.44 14.15
C GLU A 30 10.58 -8.69 13.83
N LYS A 31 11.28 -9.27 14.82
CA LYS A 31 12.60 -9.89 14.64
C LYS A 31 12.42 -11.17 13.82
N LEU A 32 12.85 -11.14 12.56
CA LEU A 32 13.03 -12.33 11.73
C LEU A 32 13.96 -13.35 12.42
N PRO A 33 13.63 -14.66 12.41
CA PRO A 33 14.53 -15.69 12.94
C PRO A 33 15.77 -15.82 12.05
N SER A 34 16.93 -15.48 12.62
CA SER A 34 18.24 -15.67 12.03
C SER A 34 18.62 -17.15 12.03
N GLN A 35 18.26 -17.88 10.97
CA GLN A 35 19.01 -19.06 10.58
C GLN A 35 19.29 -18.93 9.09
N TYR A 36 20.55 -19.19 8.71
CA TYR A 36 21.15 -18.98 7.38
C TYR A 36 21.65 -17.56 7.09
N PHE A 37 22.68 -17.12 7.82
CA PHE A 37 23.69 -16.23 7.24
C PHE A 37 25.08 -16.75 7.61
N ILE A 38 25.87 -17.03 6.57
CA ILE A 38 27.28 -17.41 6.62
C ILE A 38 28.07 -16.20 7.13
N HIS A 39 29.05 -16.46 8.00
CA HIS A 39 29.93 -15.46 8.61
C HIS A 39 30.55 -14.51 7.58
N ALA A 40 30.02 -13.29 7.50
CA ALA A 40 30.75 -12.10 7.09
C ALA A 40 30.74 -11.14 8.28
N THR A 41 31.91 -10.89 8.82
CA THR A 41 32.18 -10.06 9.99
C THR A 41 31.83 -8.61 9.68
N THR A 42 30.74 -8.08 10.24
CA THR A 42 30.47 -6.64 10.23
C THR A 42 29.79 -6.21 11.51
N ALA A 43 30.35 -5.17 12.12
CA ALA A 43 29.92 -4.55 13.36
C ALA A 43 28.50 -3.99 13.24
N THR A 44 27.62 -4.45 14.11
CA THR A 44 26.23 -4.00 14.20
C THR A 44 26.17 -2.62 14.86
N TYR A 45 26.14 -1.56 14.05
CA TYR A 45 25.69 -0.24 14.50
C TYR A 45 24.16 -0.24 14.53
N ILE A 46 23.59 -0.29 15.74
CA ILE A 46 22.16 -0.10 15.97
C ILE A 46 21.88 1.41 15.89
N PHE A 47 21.33 1.87 14.77
CA PHE A 47 20.77 3.22 14.67
C PHE A 47 19.36 3.21 15.26
N ASN A 48 19.24 3.71 16.49
CA ASN A 48 17.99 3.99 17.17
C ASN A 48 17.53 5.40 16.76
N ASN A 49 16.57 5.51 15.85
CA ASN A 49 15.95 6.79 15.48
C ASN A 49 14.82 7.14 16.45
N ASN A 50 15.18 7.45 17.69
CA ASN A 50 14.35 8.32 18.53
C ASN A 50 14.81 9.77 18.28
N SER A 51 14.12 10.46 17.38
CA SER A 51 14.27 11.90 17.20
C SER A 51 13.70 12.63 18.42
N ALA A 52 14.57 12.89 19.39
CA ALA A 52 14.37 13.90 20.40
C ALA A 52 14.21 15.27 19.72
N GLN A 53 13.29 16.06 20.27
CA GLN A 53 13.04 17.46 19.95
C GLN A 53 14.36 18.26 19.94
N ALA A 54 14.77 18.72 18.76
CA ALA A 54 15.74 19.78 18.60
C ALA A 54 14.97 21.06 18.29
N ASN A 55 15.12 22.05 19.17
CA ASN A 55 14.65 23.41 18.99
C ASN A 55 15.12 23.98 17.64
N PRO A 56 14.26 24.71 16.90
CA PRO A 56 14.72 25.49 15.76
C PRO A 56 15.50 26.71 16.26
N PHE A 57 16.83 26.70 16.09
CA PHE A 57 17.63 27.92 16.09
C PHE A 57 17.38 28.64 14.77
N VAL A 58 16.44 29.58 14.79
CA VAL A 58 16.18 30.50 13.69
C VAL A 58 17.24 31.60 13.75
N THR A 59 18.24 31.54 12.88
CA THR A 59 19.06 32.71 12.55
C THR A 59 18.26 33.55 11.57
N VAL A 60 17.64 34.61 12.09
CA VAL A 60 17.01 35.64 11.29
C VAL A 60 18.11 36.50 10.68
N THR A 61 18.47 36.23 9.42
CA THR A 61 19.13 37.23 8.57
C THR A 61 18.03 38.11 8.00
N GLN A 62 17.84 39.27 8.63
CA GLN A 62 16.90 40.30 8.22
C GLN A 62 17.62 41.21 7.23
N ASP A 63 17.49 40.92 5.93
CA ASP A 63 17.80 41.89 4.88
C ASP A 63 16.60 42.01 3.93
N ASN A 64 16.10 43.24 3.88
CA ASN A 64 15.29 43.89 2.85
C ASN A 64 14.48 43.00 1.88
N ASP A 65 13.16 42.95 2.10
CA ASP A 65 12.20 43.28 1.05
C ASP A 65 10.83 43.58 1.66
N ASN A 66 10.52 44.86 1.81
CA ASN A 66 9.34 45.36 2.53
C ASN A 66 8.13 45.63 1.61
N ASP A 67 8.21 45.27 0.31
CA ASP A 67 7.21 45.65 -0.68
C ASP A 67 6.23 44.52 -1.10
N GLN A 68 6.48 43.25 -0.76
CA GLN A 68 5.59 42.14 -1.15
C GLN A 68 4.46 41.80 -0.16
N LYS A 69 4.44 42.38 1.05
CA LYS A 69 3.37 42.11 2.04
C LYS A 69 2.00 42.72 1.68
N ASN A 70 1.96 43.66 0.74
CA ASN A 70 0.73 44.37 0.40
C ASN A 70 -0.14 43.60 -0.62
N GLU A 71 0.47 42.81 -1.52
CA GLU A 71 -0.28 42.07 -2.55
C GLU A 71 -1.00 40.83 -1.98
N GLN A 72 -0.38 40.09 -1.05
CA GLN A 72 -1.04 38.95 -0.39
C GLN A 72 -2.25 39.38 0.45
N SER A 73 -2.19 40.56 1.07
CA SER A 73 -3.30 41.09 1.88
C SER A 73 -4.50 41.48 1.00
N GLN A 74 -4.27 41.97 -0.21
CA GLN A 74 -5.34 42.30 -1.16
C GLN A 74 -5.99 41.06 -1.77
N LEU A 75 -5.22 39.99 -2.03
CA LEU A 75 -5.75 38.72 -2.52
C LEU A 75 -6.61 37.99 -1.48
N ALA A 76 -6.23 38.02 -0.20
CA ALA A 76 -7.02 37.47 0.89
C ALA A 76 -8.36 38.22 1.07
N LEU A 77 -8.36 39.54 0.88
CA LEU A 77 -9.58 40.35 1.03
C LEU A 77 -10.56 40.17 -0.14
N SER A 78 -10.06 39.97 -1.37
CA SER A 78 -10.91 39.72 -2.54
C SER A 78 -11.53 38.32 -2.52
N THR A 79 -10.79 37.31 -2.07
CA THR A 79 -11.29 35.93 -1.89
C THR A 79 -12.36 35.85 -0.79
N MET A 80 -12.18 36.54 0.34
CA MET A 80 -13.21 36.61 1.38
C MET A 80 -14.52 37.27 0.91
N LYS A 81 -14.44 38.33 0.09
CA LYS A 81 -15.64 38.96 -0.49
C LYS A 81 -16.37 38.04 -1.46
N ALA A 82 -15.64 37.29 -2.29
CA ALA A 82 -16.23 36.33 -3.22
C ALA A 82 -16.94 35.17 -2.50
N VAL A 83 -16.36 34.68 -1.40
CA VAL A 83 -16.99 33.63 -0.57
C VAL A 83 -18.25 34.14 0.13
N ALA A 84 -18.24 35.39 0.63
CA ALA A 84 -19.42 35.99 1.26
C ALA A 84 -20.59 36.17 0.27
N ASP A 85 -20.32 36.60 -0.97
CA ASP A 85 -21.34 36.74 -2.00
C ASP A 85 -21.89 35.39 -2.48
N LEU A 86 -21.05 34.35 -2.54
CA LEU A 86 -21.49 32.99 -2.85
C LEU A 86 -22.38 32.41 -1.74
N THR A 87 -22.02 32.66 -0.49
CA THR A 87 -22.80 32.18 0.68
C THR A 87 -24.18 32.83 0.70
N ALA A 88 -24.27 34.14 0.45
CA ALA A 88 -25.55 34.84 0.35
C ALA A 88 -26.44 34.34 -0.80
N LYS A 89 -25.84 33.93 -1.93
CA LYS A 89 -26.57 33.32 -3.05
C LYS A 89 -27.07 31.91 -2.75
N VAL A 90 -26.30 31.10 -2.01
CA VAL A 90 -26.71 29.77 -1.55
C VAL A 90 -27.89 29.88 -0.58
N ASP A 91 -27.85 30.83 0.35
CA ASP A 91 -28.95 31.07 1.30
C ASP A 91 -30.22 31.57 0.60
N ALA A 92 -30.08 32.43 -0.42
CA ALA A 92 -31.20 32.87 -1.24
C ALA A 92 -31.81 31.73 -2.10
N LEU A 93 -30.98 30.79 -2.56
CA LEU A 93 -31.44 29.58 -3.27
C LEU A 93 -32.15 28.61 -2.31
N ALA A 94 -31.64 28.45 -1.09
CA ALA A 94 -32.28 27.63 -0.05
C ALA A 94 -33.66 28.19 0.36
N ALA A 95 -33.79 29.52 0.44
CA ALA A 95 -35.08 30.16 0.73
C ALA A 95 -36.11 29.98 -0.40
N ASN A 96 -35.66 29.99 -1.66
CA ASN A 96 -36.54 29.80 -2.82
C ASN A 96 -36.87 28.32 -3.11
N LEU A 97 -36.22 27.37 -2.43
CA LEU A 97 -36.50 25.93 -2.52
C LEU A 97 -37.58 25.43 -1.54
N GLN A 98 -38.25 26.33 -0.81
CA GLN A 98 -39.55 26.05 -0.17
C GLN A 98 -40.70 25.94 -1.19
N VAL A 99 -40.41 25.42 -2.39
CA VAL A 99 -41.42 25.02 -3.37
C VAL A 99 -42.08 23.76 -2.81
N VAL A 100 -43.28 23.98 -2.25
CA VAL A 100 -44.42 23.06 -2.24
C VAL A 100 -43.98 21.59 -2.24
N GLN A 101 -43.67 21.05 -1.06
CA GLN A 101 -43.73 19.59 -0.92
C GLN A 101 -45.21 19.23 -1.09
N PRO A 102 -45.61 18.56 -2.20
CA PRO A 102 -46.92 17.93 -2.20
C PRO A 102 -46.93 16.98 -1.00
N GLU A 103 -48.04 16.94 -0.27
CA GLU A 103 -48.31 15.98 0.78
C GLU A 103 -48.34 14.57 0.15
N VAL A 104 -47.16 14.04 -0.17
CA VAL A 104 -46.97 12.66 -0.59
C VAL A 104 -47.21 11.87 0.68
N LYS A 105 -48.44 11.36 0.84
CA LYS A 105 -48.70 10.21 1.70
C LYS A 105 -47.82 9.08 1.19
N GLU A 106 -46.59 9.02 1.66
CA GLU A 106 -45.70 7.89 1.45
C GLU A 106 -46.46 6.67 1.98
N PRO A 107 -46.81 5.70 1.12
CA PRO A 107 -47.32 4.44 1.61
C PRO A 107 -46.21 3.85 2.47
N GLN A 108 -46.42 3.83 3.79
CA GLN A 108 -45.56 3.11 4.72
C GLN A 108 -45.72 1.62 4.44
N VAL A 109 -45.06 1.14 3.40
CA VAL A 109 -44.90 -0.29 3.18
C VAL A 109 -44.02 -0.77 4.34
N PRO A 110 -44.54 -1.64 5.23
CA PRO A 110 -43.81 -2.04 6.42
C PRO A 110 -42.52 -2.77 6.01
N VAL A 111 -41.39 -2.10 6.20
CA VAL A 111 -40.03 -2.62 5.89
C VAL A 111 -39.76 -3.94 6.61
N GLU A 112 -40.45 -4.20 7.72
CA GLU A 112 -40.35 -5.46 8.47
C GLU A 112 -40.79 -6.70 7.66
N ASN A 113 -41.72 -6.54 6.71
CA ASN A 113 -42.21 -7.68 5.93
C ASN A 113 -41.22 -8.14 4.86
N SER A 114 -40.33 -7.27 4.36
CA SER A 114 -39.35 -7.62 3.33
C SER A 114 -38.18 -8.42 3.90
N LEU A 115 -37.68 -8.06 5.09
CA LEU A 115 -36.59 -8.78 5.76
C LEU A 115 -37.01 -10.19 6.18
N ASN A 116 -38.20 -10.33 6.76
CA ASN A 116 -38.73 -11.65 7.16
C ASN A 116 -38.92 -12.57 5.95
N SER A 117 -39.39 -12.02 4.81
CA SER A 117 -39.53 -12.79 3.56
C SER A 117 -38.17 -13.25 3.02
N PHE A 118 -37.14 -12.40 3.09
CA PHE A 118 -35.79 -12.75 2.67
C PHE A 118 -35.14 -13.81 3.56
N LEU A 119 -35.30 -13.71 4.89
CA LEU A 119 -34.78 -14.70 5.83
C LEU A 119 -35.44 -16.06 5.63
N ASN A 120 -36.77 -16.10 5.47
CA ASN A 120 -37.50 -17.33 5.17
C ASN A 120 -37.02 -17.96 3.85
N TRP A 121 -36.80 -17.13 2.82
CA TRP A 121 -36.26 -17.60 1.55
C TRP A 121 -34.85 -18.20 1.69
N ILE A 122 -33.95 -17.58 2.48
CA ILE A 122 -32.62 -18.16 2.78
C ILE A 122 -32.78 -19.49 3.51
N THR A 123 -33.69 -19.59 4.47
CA THR A 123 -33.93 -20.84 5.20
C THR A 123 -34.50 -21.94 4.31
N ASP A 124 -35.23 -21.60 3.25
CA ASP A 124 -35.73 -22.57 2.27
C ASP A 124 -34.64 -23.01 1.27
N HIS A 125 -33.65 -22.14 1.00
CA HIS A 125 -32.61 -22.34 -0.03
C HIS A 125 -31.20 -22.49 0.53
N GLN A 126 -31.05 -23.05 1.73
CA GLN A 126 -29.79 -23.12 2.49
C GLN A 126 -28.61 -23.67 1.68
N ILE A 127 -28.84 -24.72 0.89
CA ILE A 127 -27.81 -25.40 0.09
C ILE A 127 -27.33 -24.50 -1.06
N VAL A 128 -28.27 -23.81 -1.73
CA VAL A 128 -27.95 -22.90 -2.85
C VAL A 128 -27.18 -21.70 -2.32
N VAL A 129 -27.61 -21.13 -1.19
CA VAL A 129 -26.92 -20.02 -0.54
C VAL A 129 -25.52 -20.44 -0.08
N ALA A 130 -25.38 -21.60 0.56
CA ALA A 130 -24.08 -22.11 0.98
C ALA A 130 -23.13 -22.33 -0.22
N GLY A 131 -23.63 -22.92 -1.31
CA GLY A 131 -22.88 -23.09 -2.55
C GLY A 131 -22.43 -21.75 -3.15
N GLY A 132 -23.34 -20.77 -3.22
CA GLY A 132 -23.06 -19.43 -3.71
C GLY A 132 -21.98 -18.72 -2.88
N VAL A 133 -22.05 -18.83 -1.55
CA VAL A 133 -21.04 -18.25 -0.65
C VAL A 133 -19.66 -18.87 -0.90
N VAL A 134 -19.57 -20.20 -1.03
CA VAL A 134 -18.30 -20.89 -1.30
C VAL A 134 -17.71 -20.48 -2.64
N VAL A 135 -18.53 -20.37 -3.70
CA VAL A 135 -18.06 -19.95 -5.03
C VAL A 135 -17.56 -18.51 -5.02
N THR A 136 -18.29 -17.59 -4.37
CA THR A 136 -17.90 -16.19 -4.28
C THR A 136 -16.60 -16.02 -3.51
N LEU A 137 -16.43 -16.72 -2.39
CA LEU A 137 -15.20 -16.69 -1.60
C LEU A 137 -14.01 -17.28 -2.37
N TYR A 138 -14.20 -18.42 -3.03
CA TYR A 138 -13.17 -19.05 -3.85
C TYR A 138 -12.73 -18.10 -4.97
N SER A 139 -13.69 -17.49 -5.66
CA SER A 139 -13.43 -16.53 -6.75
C SER A 139 -12.71 -15.29 -6.26
N SER A 140 -13.07 -14.78 -5.08
CA SER A 140 -12.42 -13.62 -4.47
C SER A 140 -10.96 -13.89 -4.12
N ILE A 141 -10.65 -15.03 -3.48
CA ILE A 141 -9.26 -15.40 -3.15
C ILE A 141 -8.45 -15.61 -4.43
N PHE A 142 -9.04 -16.29 -5.43
CA PHE A 142 -8.38 -16.50 -6.72
C PHE A 142 -8.08 -15.18 -7.44
N TYR A 143 -9.03 -14.25 -7.45
CA TYR A 143 -8.85 -12.92 -8.03
C TYR A 143 -7.72 -12.14 -7.35
N GLU A 144 -7.64 -12.18 -6.02
CA GLU A 144 -6.55 -11.53 -5.27
C GLU A 144 -5.18 -12.12 -5.59
N ILE A 145 -5.06 -13.45 -5.72
CA ILE A 145 -3.82 -14.11 -6.13
C ILE A 145 -3.45 -13.70 -7.56
N TYR A 146 -4.40 -13.74 -8.49
CA TYR A 146 -4.19 -13.39 -9.89
C TYR A 146 -3.76 -11.93 -10.06
N LYS A 147 -4.40 -11.01 -9.34
CA LYS A 147 -4.06 -9.58 -9.37
C LYS A 147 -2.63 -9.32 -8.91
N VAL A 148 -2.20 -9.95 -7.81
CA VAL A 148 -0.83 -9.78 -7.32
C VAL A 148 0.17 -10.42 -8.28
N ASP A 149 -0.13 -11.60 -8.81
CA ASP A 149 0.73 -12.26 -9.80
C ASP A 149 0.91 -11.41 -11.06
N GLN A 150 -0.15 -10.77 -11.56
CA GLN A 150 -0.09 -9.85 -12.68
C GLN A 150 0.86 -8.66 -12.39
N VAL A 151 0.78 -8.06 -11.20
CA VAL A 151 1.66 -6.96 -10.80
C VAL A 151 3.11 -7.42 -10.67
N LEU A 152 3.36 -8.59 -10.08
CA LEU A 152 4.72 -9.12 -9.89
C LEU A 152 5.36 -9.68 -11.17
N ASN A 153 4.55 -9.98 -12.19
CA ASN A 153 5.03 -10.44 -13.50
C ASN A 153 5.05 -9.31 -14.54
N ASP A 154 4.71 -8.09 -14.16
CA ASP A 154 4.87 -6.91 -14.99
C ASP A 154 6.38 -6.72 -15.29
N PRO A 155 6.80 -6.58 -16.56
CA PRO A 155 8.19 -6.23 -16.89
C PRO A 155 8.66 -4.93 -16.24
N LEU A 156 7.74 -4.03 -15.88
CA LEU A 156 8.03 -2.79 -15.17
C LEU A 156 8.09 -2.95 -13.64
N ALA A 157 7.87 -4.14 -13.09
CA ALA A 157 8.05 -4.40 -11.66
C ALA A 157 9.54 -4.29 -11.27
N TRP A 158 9.84 -3.92 -10.01
CA TRP A 158 11.20 -3.90 -9.48
C TRP A 158 11.78 -5.30 -9.32
N SER A 159 10.95 -6.30 -9.03
CA SER A 159 11.36 -7.71 -9.01
C SER A 159 11.92 -8.18 -10.35
N ASN A 160 11.46 -7.57 -11.46
CA ASN A 160 11.83 -7.92 -12.83
C ASN A 160 12.83 -6.93 -13.47
N TRP A 161 13.32 -5.94 -12.71
CA TRP A 161 14.16 -4.83 -13.20
C TRP A 161 15.36 -5.24 -14.08
N HIS A 162 15.95 -6.42 -13.86
CA HIS A 162 17.05 -6.95 -14.67
C HIS A 162 16.65 -8.23 -15.44
N ASN A 163 15.52 -8.24 -16.16
CA ASN A 163 15.08 -9.35 -17.00
C ASN A 163 15.04 -10.71 -16.25
N ASN A 164 14.55 -10.72 -15.01
CA ASN A 164 14.47 -11.93 -14.18
C ASN A 164 15.82 -12.64 -13.93
N LYS A 165 16.95 -11.91 -14.00
CA LYS A 165 18.22 -12.43 -13.48
C LYS A 165 18.07 -12.83 -12.01
N LYS A 166 18.76 -13.92 -11.68
CA LYS A 166 18.75 -14.49 -10.34
C LYS A 166 19.53 -13.62 -9.37
N LEU A 167 19.29 -13.79 -8.07
CA LEU A 167 19.98 -13.02 -7.05
C LEU A 167 21.51 -13.21 -7.12
N GLU A 168 21.95 -14.43 -7.42
CA GLU A 168 23.37 -14.78 -7.46
C GLU A 168 24.13 -14.00 -8.53
N ASP A 169 23.48 -13.68 -9.65
CA ASP A 169 24.08 -12.93 -10.75
C ASP A 169 24.44 -11.50 -10.32
N PHE A 170 23.69 -10.91 -9.39
CA PHE A 170 23.99 -9.56 -8.89
C PHE A 170 25.25 -9.51 -8.04
N PHE A 171 25.61 -10.60 -7.35
CA PHE A 171 26.85 -10.66 -6.57
C PHE A 171 28.10 -10.79 -7.44
N THR A 172 27.95 -11.16 -8.71
CA THR A 172 29.06 -11.21 -9.66
C THR A 172 29.45 -9.83 -10.20
N LEU A 173 28.53 -8.85 -10.10
CA LEU A 173 28.75 -7.50 -10.58
C LEU A 173 29.52 -6.68 -9.51
N PRO A 174 30.48 -5.83 -9.92
CA PRO A 174 31.08 -4.87 -9.01
C PRO A 174 30.03 -3.97 -8.35
N ALA A 175 30.09 -3.80 -7.02
CA ALA A 175 29.09 -3.05 -6.27
C ALA A 175 28.85 -1.63 -6.83
N ALA A 176 29.92 -0.92 -7.19
CA ALA A 176 29.83 0.43 -7.77
C ALA A 176 29.09 0.45 -9.13
N GLN A 177 29.24 -0.59 -9.95
CA GLN A 177 28.53 -0.70 -11.22
C GLN A 177 27.04 -0.97 -10.98
N LEU A 178 26.74 -1.85 -10.03
CA LEU A 178 25.36 -2.18 -9.68
C LEU A 178 24.61 -0.98 -9.07
N GLU A 179 25.27 -0.22 -8.21
CA GLU A 179 24.73 1.04 -7.66
C GLU A 179 24.43 2.05 -8.76
N ALA A 180 25.37 2.27 -9.68
CA ALA A 180 25.17 3.19 -10.80
C ALA A 180 24.00 2.77 -11.71
N ASP A 181 23.89 1.48 -12.03
CA ASP A 181 22.81 0.93 -12.85
C ASP A 181 21.45 1.05 -12.13
N LEU A 182 21.40 0.77 -10.83
CA LEU A 182 20.20 0.92 -10.02
C LEU A 182 19.72 2.37 -9.97
N LEU A 183 20.64 3.32 -9.76
CA LEU A 183 20.32 4.75 -9.73
C LEU A 183 19.85 5.24 -11.10
N TYR A 184 20.49 4.79 -12.17
CA TYR A 184 20.07 5.08 -13.53
C TYR A 184 18.62 4.62 -13.74
N ALA A 185 18.28 3.40 -13.34
CA ALA A 185 16.92 2.89 -13.45
C ALA A 185 15.90 3.65 -12.58
N PHE A 186 16.26 4.04 -11.35
CA PHE A 186 15.39 4.86 -10.51
C PHE A 186 15.08 6.22 -11.12
N GLN A 187 16.07 6.85 -11.76
CA GLN A 187 15.89 8.15 -12.41
C GLN A 187 14.99 8.04 -13.65
N HIS A 188 15.11 6.95 -14.43
CA HIS A 188 14.40 6.84 -15.71
C HIS A 188 12.97 6.27 -15.58
N ARG A 189 12.64 5.59 -14.48
CA ARG A 189 11.32 4.94 -14.33
C ARG A 189 10.21 5.90 -13.91
N TYR A 190 10.50 6.94 -13.13
CA TYR A 190 9.50 7.88 -12.59
C TYR A 190 9.83 9.34 -12.89
N ILE A 191 9.92 9.69 -14.17
CA ILE A 191 10.20 11.06 -14.61
C ILE A 191 8.96 11.94 -14.38
N ASP A 192 9.14 13.03 -13.63
CA ASP A 192 8.10 14.06 -13.50
C ASP A 192 7.98 14.83 -14.83
N VAL A 193 6.79 14.82 -15.41
CA VAL A 193 6.48 15.53 -16.66
C VAL A 193 6.58 17.06 -16.47
N THR A 194 6.37 17.55 -15.25
CA THR A 194 6.39 18.98 -14.95
C THR A 194 7.79 19.51 -14.67
N ASN A 195 8.65 18.71 -14.02
CA ASN A 195 10.02 19.06 -13.72
C ASN A 195 10.98 17.88 -13.97
N PRO A 196 11.43 17.67 -15.22
CA PRO A 196 12.30 16.54 -15.55
C PRO A 196 13.70 16.65 -14.94
N MET A 197 14.07 17.81 -14.37
CA MET A 197 15.36 18.00 -13.69
C MET A 197 15.31 17.59 -12.21
N ASP A 198 14.12 17.29 -11.67
CA ASP A 198 13.98 16.83 -10.29
C ASP A 198 14.28 15.32 -10.17
N PHE A 199 15.57 15.00 -10.06
CA PHE A 199 16.01 13.63 -9.80
C PHE A 199 15.59 13.15 -8.40
N MET A 200 15.42 14.05 -7.42
CA MET A 200 15.05 13.68 -6.05
C MET A 200 13.62 13.14 -6.00
N TYR A 201 12.71 13.73 -6.78
CA TYR A 201 11.36 13.20 -6.97
C TYR A 201 11.38 11.75 -7.48
N SER A 202 12.14 11.50 -8.54
CA SER A 202 12.24 10.18 -9.19
C SER A 202 12.78 9.11 -8.24
N LEU A 203 13.82 9.45 -7.46
CA LEU A 203 14.38 8.57 -6.43
C LEU A 203 13.38 8.28 -5.31
N SER A 204 12.69 9.31 -4.81
CA SER A 204 11.69 9.17 -3.73
C SER A 204 10.51 8.29 -4.17
N GLN A 205 9.96 8.54 -5.35
CA GLN A 205 8.86 7.72 -5.87
C GLN A 205 9.27 6.28 -6.13
N SER A 206 10.48 6.08 -6.66
CA SER A 206 11.00 4.74 -6.85
C SER A 206 11.15 3.97 -5.54
N ALA A 207 11.65 4.63 -4.49
CA ALA A 207 11.79 4.03 -3.17
C ALA A 207 10.42 3.62 -2.59
N LEU A 208 9.41 4.49 -2.72
CA LEU A 208 8.03 4.20 -2.32
C LEU A 208 7.44 3.02 -3.11
N ALA A 209 7.69 2.97 -4.42
CA ALA A 209 7.24 1.86 -5.27
C ALA A 209 7.92 0.54 -4.89
N LEU A 210 9.22 0.57 -4.61
CA LEU A 210 9.98 -0.59 -4.15
C LEU A 210 9.43 -1.12 -2.81
N ASP A 211 9.16 -0.24 -1.84
CA ASP A 211 8.59 -0.61 -0.56
C ASP A 211 7.18 -1.22 -0.69
N LYS A 212 6.34 -0.65 -1.57
CA LYS A 212 5.01 -1.22 -1.88
C LYS A 212 5.13 -2.62 -2.48
N GLU A 213 6.10 -2.84 -3.37
CA GLU A 213 6.29 -4.16 -3.99
C GLU A 213 6.80 -5.20 -2.98
N ILE A 214 7.71 -4.81 -2.07
CA ILE A 214 8.14 -5.67 -0.95
C ILE A 214 6.94 -6.10 -0.10
N GLU A 215 6.08 -5.15 0.25
CA GLU A 215 4.88 -5.41 1.03
C GLU A 215 3.92 -6.35 0.29
N LEU A 216 3.69 -6.15 -1.00
CA LEU A 216 2.86 -7.04 -1.84
C LEU A 216 3.41 -8.47 -1.87
N VAL A 217 4.72 -8.63 -2.05
CA VAL A 217 5.38 -9.95 -2.03
C VAL A 217 5.22 -10.61 -0.66
N HIS A 218 5.40 -9.86 0.42
CA HIS A 218 5.24 -10.36 1.78
C HIS A 218 3.81 -10.83 2.07
N GLN A 219 2.81 -10.01 1.72
CA GLN A 219 1.40 -10.36 1.84
C GLN A 219 1.06 -11.62 1.04
N GLN A 220 1.58 -11.75 -0.18
CA GLN A 220 1.34 -12.92 -1.02
C GLN A 220 1.99 -14.19 -0.47
N LEU A 221 3.20 -14.10 0.09
CA LEU A 221 3.83 -15.21 0.81
C LEU A 221 3.00 -15.63 2.02
N ALA A 222 2.51 -14.67 2.81
CA ALA A 222 1.65 -14.97 3.94
C ALA A 222 0.37 -15.70 3.49
N ARG A 223 -0.28 -15.24 2.41
CA ARG A 223 -1.47 -15.91 1.84
C ARG A 223 -1.17 -17.35 1.43
N TYR A 224 -0.05 -17.60 0.75
CA TYR A 224 0.34 -18.97 0.37
C TYR A 224 0.62 -19.86 1.58
N GLN A 225 1.32 -19.35 2.60
CA GLN A 225 1.53 -20.08 3.85
C GLN A 225 0.21 -20.41 4.57
N TRP A 226 -0.77 -19.50 4.53
CA TRP A 226 -2.10 -19.76 5.07
C TRP A 226 -2.85 -20.83 4.28
N ILE A 227 -2.80 -20.79 2.95
CA ILE A 227 -3.38 -21.81 2.07
C ILE A 227 -2.74 -23.19 2.32
N GLU A 228 -1.42 -23.21 2.52
CA GLU A 228 -0.69 -24.44 2.86
C GLU A 228 -1.11 -24.98 4.24
N ARG A 229 -1.14 -24.13 5.28
CA ARG A 229 -1.57 -24.49 6.64
C ARG A 229 -3.00 -25.00 6.69
N SER A 230 -3.89 -24.44 5.87
CA SER A 230 -5.30 -24.88 5.77
C SER A 230 -5.47 -26.23 5.06
N ARG A 231 -4.39 -26.81 4.51
CA ARG A 231 -4.41 -28.04 3.67
C ARG A 231 -5.29 -27.90 2.41
N CYS A 232 -5.52 -26.67 1.98
CA CYS A 232 -6.29 -26.34 0.77
C CYS A 232 -5.40 -26.15 -0.47
N SER A 233 -4.10 -26.43 -0.38
CA SER A 233 -3.14 -26.22 -1.48
C SER A 233 -3.55 -26.87 -2.80
N ARG A 234 -4.18 -28.06 -2.76
CA ARG A 234 -4.69 -28.77 -3.93
C ARG A 234 -5.82 -28.05 -4.66
N LEU A 235 -6.63 -27.26 -3.95
CA LEU A 235 -7.75 -26.50 -4.53
C LEU A 235 -7.27 -25.24 -5.26
N PHE A 236 -6.22 -24.60 -4.75
CA PHE A 236 -5.70 -23.34 -5.28
C PHE A 236 -4.53 -23.50 -6.26
N PHE A 237 -4.17 -24.74 -6.62
CA PHE A 237 -3.06 -25.06 -7.52
C PHE A 237 -1.73 -24.37 -7.16
N VAL A 238 -1.47 -24.14 -5.87
CA VAL A 238 -0.23 -23.49 -5.40
C VAL A 238 0.93 -24.47 -5.58
N SER A 239 1.81 -24.19 -6.54
CA SER A 239 3.03 -24.97 -6.75
C SER A 239 4.12 -24.55 -5.76
N ALA A 240 4.95 -25.51 -5.33
CA ALA A 240 6.12 -25.21 -4.51
C ALA A 240 7.10 -24.26 -5.24
N ASP A 241 7.18 -24.38 -6.56
CA ASP A 241 7.99 -23.52 -7.42
C ASP A 241 7.52 -22.07 -7.39
N ALA A 242 6.20 -21.82 -7.31
CA ALA A 242 5.66 -20.47 -7.18
C ALA A 242 6.02 -19.84 -5.83
N ILE A 243 6.06 -20.62 -4.75
CA ILE A 243 6.52 -20.11 -3.44
C ILE A 243 8.01 -19.81 -3.48
N ALA A 244 8.81 -20.70 -4.06
CA ALA A 244 10.26 -20.53 -4.18
C ALA A 244 10.62 -19.29 -5.01
N SER A 245 9.95 -19.08 -6.15
CA SER A 245 10.16 -17.89 -7.00
C SER A 245 9.77 -16.60 -6.27
N LEU A 246 8.70 -16.62 -5.48
CA LEU A 246 8.26 -15.47 -4.68
C LEU A 246 9.26 -15.12 -3.57
N GLN A 247 9.85 -16.13 -2.92
CA GLN A 247 10.92 -15.95 -1.94
C GLN A 247 12.19 -15.38 -2.57
N GLU A 248 12.54 -15.82 -3.78
CA GLU A 248 13.66 -15.26 -4.54
C GLU A 248 13.42 -13.78 -4.87
N LYS A 249 12.22 -13.44 -5.38
CA LYS A 249 11.79 -12.05 -5.59
C LYS A 249 11.89 -11.22 -4.31
N GLN A 250 11.45 -11.76 -3.17
CA GLN A 250 11.54 -11.08 -1.88
C GLN A 250 12.99 -10.75 -1.49
N ARG A 251 13.91 -11.72 -1.60
CA ARG A 251 15.33 -11.52 -1.28
C ARG A 251 15.97 -10.49 -2.21
N LYS A 252 15.62 -10.53 -3.49
CA LYS A 252 16.08 -9.56 -4.50
C LYS A 252 15.62 -8.14 -4.18
N LEU A 253 14.33 -7.95 -3.88
CA LEU A 253 13.79 -6.63 -3.49
C LEU A 253 14.44 -6.10 -2.21
N ALA A 254 14.66 -6.96 -1.21
CA ALA A 254 15.36 -6.59 0.02
C ALA A 254 16.82 -6.15 -0.25
N PHE A 255 17.51 -6.85 -1.14
CA PHE A 255 18.86 -6.50 -1.56
C PHE A 255 18.92 -5.15 -2.30
N LEU A 256 17.99 -4.90 -3.22
CA LEU A 256 17.84 -3.62 -3.91
C LEU A 256 17.64 -2.46 -2.91
N LYS A 257 16.75 -2.66 -1.93
CA LYS A 257 16.49 -1.69 -0.86
C LYS A 257 17.74 -1.41 -0.02
N HIS A 258 18.53 -2.43 0.27
CA HIS A 258 19.78 -2.29 1.01
C HIS A 258 20.81 -1.46 0.23
N ILE A 259 21.02 -1.77 -1.07
CA ILE A 259 21.94 -1.00 -1.93
C ILE A 259 21.52 0.47 -1.97
N PHE A 260 20.23 0.74 -2.21
CA PHE A 260 19.71 2.10 -2.27
C PHE A 260 19.92 2.86 -0.95
N SER A 261 19.63 2.20 0.19
CA SER A 261 19.81 2.79 1.52
C SER A 261 21.29 3.09 1.80
N SER A 262 22.19 2.18 1.40
CA SER A 262 23.63 2.38 1.50
C SER A 262 24.08 3.60 0.71
N TRP A 263 23.62 3.73 -0.55
CA TRP A 263 23.92 4.89 -1.38
C TRP A 263 23.42 6.20 -0.76
N CYS A 264 22.17 6.23 -0.26
CA CYS A 264 21.63 7.41 0.41
C CYS A 264 22.47 7.85 1.62
N ALA A 265 23.03 6.89 2.37
CA ALA A 265 23.91 7.19 3.50
C ALA A 265 25.22 7.85 3.03
N HIS A 266 25.86 7.33 1.98
CA HIS A 266 27.09 7.91 1.42
C HIS A 266 26.86 9.33 0.88
N HIS A 267 25.80 9.52 0.09
CA HIS A 267 25.47 10.84 -0.48
C HIS A 267 25.15 11.90 0.59
N LYS A 268 24.58 11.50 1.74
CA LYS A 268 24.36 12.41 2.87
C LYS A 268 25.68 12.85 3.53
N ILE A 269 26.68 11.97 3.57
CA ILE A 269 28.01 12.28 4.14
C ILE A 269 28.73 13.30 3.25
N GLU A 270 28.76 13.07 1.95
CA GLU A 270 29.45 13.94 0.98
C GLU A 270 28.87 15.37 0.92
N LYS A 271 27.56 15.53 1.13
CA LYS A 271 26.94 16.87 1.15
C LYS A 271 27.18 17.66 2.43
N ASN A 272 27.55 16.97 3.51
CA ASN A 272 27.77 17.58 4.82
C ASN A 272 29.26 17.78 5.15
N SER A 273 30.16 17.22 4.35
CA SER A 273 31.61 17.41 4.43
C SER A 273 32.07 18.61 3.61
#